data_AF-A0A3N5XNA4-F1
#
_entry.id   AF-A0A3N5XNA4-F1
#
_cell.length_a   1.000
_cell.length_b   1.000
_cell.length_c   1.000
_cell.angle_alpha   90.00
_cell.angle_beta   90.00
_cell.angle_gamma   90.00
#
_symmetry.space_group_name_H-M   'P 1'
#
loop_
_entity.id
_entity.type
_entity.pdbx_description
1 polymer ?
#
loop_
_entity_poly.entity_id
_entity_poly.type
_entity_poly.pdbx_seq_one_letter_code
_entity_poly.pdbx_strand_id
1 'polypeptide(L)'
;MKYMLLIYSDEQAWSEPERDHCYQESAELARQLHSSGHYLAASPLHPVSTATSVRVRDGKPVVTDGPFAETREQLGGYFLIEAQNLDQAMAIAARIPAARVGTVEIRPIMEVRGLPETQEAELASQKTS
;
A
#
# COMPACT_ATOMS: atom_id res chain seq x y z
N MET A 1 -11.12 -11.02 -4.03
CA MET A 1 -9.88 -11.42 -3.30
C MET A 1 -9.05 -10.19 -3.07
N LYS A 2 -8.40 -10.07 -1.92
CA LYS A 2 -7.67 -8.86 -1.55
C LYS A 2 -6.19 -8.97 -1.88
N TYR A 3 -5.62 -7.90 -2.45
CA TYR A 3 -4.21 -7.80 -2.80
C TYR A 3 -3.60 -6.55 -2.21
N MET A 4 -2.39 -6.69 -1.66
CA MET A 4 -1.51 -5.60 -1.31
C MET A 4 -0.59 -5.31 -2.49
N LEU A 5 -0.57 -4.05 -2.93
CA LEU A 5 0.33 -3.53 -3.96
C LEU A 5 1.36 -2.65 -3.23
N LEU A 6 2.56 -3.18 -3.03
CA LEU A 6 3.65 -2.50 -2.32
C LEU A 6 4.47 -1.70 -3.32
N ILE A 7 4.61 -0.40 -3.09
CA ILE A 7 5.27 0.52 -4.01
C ILE A 7 6.70 0.76 -3.54
N TYR A 8 7.67 0.30 -4.31
CA TYR A 8 9.10 0.49 -4.07
C TYR A 8 9.69 1.45 -5.09
N SER A 9 10.48 2.40 -4.62
CA SER A 9 11.26 3.31 -5.46
C SER A 9 12.44 3.86 -4.66
N ASP A 10 13.49 4.31 -5.34
CA ASP A 10 14.51 5.14 -4.71
C ASP A 10 13.88 6.48 -4.28
N GLU A 11 14.01 6.88 -3.01
CA GLU A 11 13.48 8.16 -2.49
C GLU A 11 14.01 9.41 -3.21
N GLN A 12 15.15 9.26 -3.90
CA GLN A 12 15.78 10.31 -4.72
C GLN A 12 15.42 10.20 -6.20
N ALA A 13 14.58 9.23 -6.61
CA ALA A 13 14.18 9.05 -8.00
C ALA A 13 13.34 10.22 -8.56
N TRP A 14 12.77 11.04 -7.69
CA TRP A 14 11.90 12.15 -8.07
C TRP A 14 12.30 13.47 -7.43
N SER A 15 12.27 14.52 -8.24
CA SER A 15 12.13 15.90 -7.77
C SER A 15 10.79 16.10 -7.05
N GLU A 16 10.67 17.17 -6.25
CA GLU A 16 9.41 17.51 -5.56
C GLU A 16 8.22 17.64 -6.54
N PRO A 17 8.33 18.34 -7.68
CA PRO A 17 7.20 18.44 -8.62
C PRO A 17 6.78 17.10 -9.23
N GLU A 18 7.73 16.22 -9.56
CA GLU A 18 7.42 14.88 -10.08
C GLU A 18 6.70 14.03 -9.04
N ARG A 19 7.10 14.15 -7.77
CA ARG A 19 6.48 13.47 -6.64
C ARG A 19 5.05 13.95 -6.41
N ASP A 20 4.82 15.25 -6.43
CA ASP A 20 3.47 15.83 -6.31
C ASP A 20 2.57 15.38 -7.45
N HIS A 21 3.10 15.35 -8.67
CA HIS A 21 2.36 14.85 -9.83
C HIS A 21 2.02 13.34 -9.70
N CYS A 22 2.98 12.53 -9.24
CA CYS A 22 2.76 11.11 -8.93
C CYS A 22 1.63 10.92 -7.91
N TYR A 23 1.57 11.76 -6.87
CA TYR A 23 0.48 11.72 -5.88
C TYR A 23 -0.87 12.10 -6.47
N GLN A 24 -0.93 13.10 -7.35
CA GLN A 24 -2.17 13.49 -8.03
C GLN A 24 -2.71 12.38 -8.93
N GLU A 25 -1.86 11.77 -9.77
CA GLU A 25 -2.23 10.64 -10.62
C GLU A 25 -2.67 9.43 -9.77
N SER A 26 -1.96 9.14 -8.68
CA SER A 26 -2.31 8.05 -7.76
C SER A 26 -3.66 8.28 -7.06
N ALA A 27 -3.95 9.52 -6.67
CA ALA A 27 -5.23 9.89 -6.09
C ALA A 27 -6.38 9.78 -7.11
N GLU A 28 -6.12 10.10 -8.38
CA GLU A 28 -7.09 9.89 -9.45
C GLU A 28 -7.37 8.40 -9.68
N LEU A 29 -6.32 7.58 -9.75
CA LEU A 29 -6.45 6.13 -9.83
C LEU A 29 -7.26 5.58 -8.65
N ALA A 30 -6.99 6.03 -7.42
CA ALA A 30 -7.73 5.63 -6.23
C ALA A 30 -9.24 5.93 -6.37
N ARG A 31 -9.60 7.13 -6.86
CA ARG A 31 -11.02 7.49 -7.12
C ARG A 31 -11.66 6.58 -8.17
N GLN A 32 -10.95 6.28 -9.25
CA GLN A 32 -11.44 5.36 -10.29
C GLN A 32 -11.64 3.95 -9.74
N LEU A 33 -10.69 3.44 -8.96
CA LEU A 33 -10.80 2.13 -8.30
C LEU A 33 -11.94 2.10 -7.29
N HIS A 34 -12.17 3.19 -6.55
CA HIS A 34 -13.29 3.29 -5.61
C HIS A 34 -14.63 3.24 -6.34
N SER A 35 -14.80 4.01 -7.43
CA SER A 35 -16.02 3.96 -8.24
C SER A 35 -16.31 2.60 -8.88
N SER A 36 -15.30 1.75 -9.04
CA SER A 36 -15.42 0.40 -9.61
C SER A 36 -15.44 -0.71 -8.56
N GLY A 37 -15.44 -0.37 -7.26
CA GLY A 37 -15.48 -1.34 -6.16
C GLY A 37 -14.17 -2.09 -5.92
N HIS A 38 -13.04 -1.60 -6.46
CA HIS A 38 -11.72 -2.23 -6.34
C HIS A 38 -10.83 -1.59 -5.27
N TYR A 39 -11.16 -0.40 -4.78
CA TYR A 39 -10.36 0.31 -3.78
C TYR A 39 -10.78 -0.08 -2.36
N LEU A 40 -9.80 -0.41 -1.50
CA LEU A 40 -10.00 -0.59 -0.06
C LEU A 40 -9.23 0.46 0.75
N ALA A 41 -7.95 0.69 0.43
CA ALA A 41 -7.13 1.72 1.05
C ALA A 41 -5.91 2.04 0.19
N ALA A 42 -5.32 3.22 0.36
CA ALA A 42 -4.00 3.54 -0.16
C ALA A 42 -3.38 4.67 0.67
N SER A 43 -2.05 4.70 0.74
CA SER A 43 -1.33 5.85 1.29
C SER A 43 0.11 5.88 0.77
N PRO A 44 0.66 7.07 0.48
CA PRO A 44 2.10 7.24 0.51
C PRO A 44 2.60 7.08 1.96
N LEU A 45 3.86 6.70 2.10
CA LEU A 45 4.57 6.67 3.37
C LEU A 45 5.55 7.84 3.43
N HIS A 46 5.87 8.27 4.64
CA HIS A 46 6.98 9.19 4.85
C HIS A 46 8.33 8.51 4.53
N PRO A 47 9.38 9.30 4.26
CA PRO A 47 10.72 8.76 4.01
C PRO A 47 11.19 7.80 5.12
N VAL A 48 12.06 6.86 4.79
CA VAL A 48 12.59 5.86 5.73
C VAL A 48 13.33 6.48 6.92
N SER A 49 13.76 7.74 6.81
CA SER A 49 14.32 8.51 7.93
C SER A 49 13.31 8.77 9.06
N THR A 50 12.00 8.68 8.79
CA THR A 50 10.96 8.76 9.81
C THR A 50 10.51 7.39 10.32
N ALA A 51 11.09 6.29 9.81
CA ALA A 51 10.70 4.95 10.20
C ALA A 51 11.25 4.60 11.59
N THR A 52 10.52 3.74 12.30
CA THR A 52 10.97 3.13 13.55
C THR A 52 10.67 1.66 13.48
N SER A 53 11.69 0.82 13.69
CA SER A 53 11.57 -0.63 13.63
C SER A 53 11.56 -1.23 15.03
N VAL A 54 10.68 -2.20 15.26
CA VAL A 54 10.55 -2.90 16.54
C VAL A 54 10.77 -4.39 16.33
N ARG A 55 11.60 -5.01 17.17
CA ARG A 55 11.83 -6.45 17.22
C ARG A 55 11.73 -6.95 18.66
N VAL A 56 11.05 -8.06 18.90
CA VAL A 56 11.01 -8.70 20.22
C VAL A 56 12.06 -9.80 20.31
N ARG A 57 12.88 -9.77 21.37
CA ARG A 57 13.83 -10.86 21.72
C ARG A 57 13.69 -11.16 23.20
N ASP A 58 13.58 -12.43 23.55
CA ASP A 58 13.41 -12.90 24.93
C ASP A 58 12.29 -12.18 25.70
N GLY A 59 11.17 -11.94 25.00
CA GLY A 59 10.00 -11.24 25.55
C GLY A 59 10.16 -9.73 25.72
N LYS A 60 11.27 -9.13 25.27
CA LYS A 60 11.54 -7.69 25.41
C LYS A 60 11.57 -6.99 24.04
N PRO A 61 10.93 -5.81 23.91
CA PRO A 61 11.01 -5.02 22.69
C PRO A 61 12.38 -4.34 22.57
N VAL A 62 12.96 -4.43 21.39
CA VAL A 62 14.13 -3.70 20.94
C VAL A 62 13.66 -2.76 19.84
N VAL A 63 13.89 -1.47 20.02
CA VAL A 63 13.48 -0.41 19.09
C VAL A 63 14.71 0.16 18.41
N THR A 64 14.66 0.34 17.10
CA THR A 64 15.72 0.94 16.30
C THR A 64 15.14 2.01 15.38
N ASP A 65 15.86 3.12 15.25
CA ASP A 65 15.52 4.16 14.27
C ASP A 65 15.82 3.67 12.86
N GLY A 66 14.95 4.03 11.91
CA GLY A 66 15.06 3.64 10.51
C GLY A 66 14.29 2.37 10.12
N PRO A 67 14.36 2.00 8.83
CA PRO A 67 13.61 0.89 8.26
C PRO A 67 14.18 -0.45 8.71
N PHE A 68 13.41 -1.53 8.50
CA PHE A 68 13.86 -2.89 8.79
C PHE A 68 15.10 -3.30 7.99
N ALA A 69 15.17 -2.87 6.73
CA ALA A 69 16.25 -3.20 5.82
C ALA A 69 16.69 -1.95 5.05
N GLU A 70 18.01 -1.74 5.01
CA GLU A 70 18.63 -0.80 4.09
C GLU A 70 18.61 -1.43 2.70
N THR A 71 17.88 -0.79 1.79
CA THR A 71 17.63 -1.29 0.43
C THR A 71 17.87 -0.15 -0.55
N ARG A 72 18.17 -0.50 -1.80
CA ARG A 72 18.33 0.49 -2.87
C ARG A 72 17.00 1.20 -3.18
N GLU A 73 15.90 0.46 -3.15
CA GLU A 73 14.55 0.99 -3.36
C GLU A 73 13.74 0.81 -2.08
N GLN A 74 13.19 1.91 -1.56
CA GLN A 74 12.48 1.93 -0.29
C GLN A 74 10.97 1.76 -0.50
N LEU A 75 10.28 1.20 0.49
CA LEU A 75 8.82 1.11 0.49
C LEU A 75 8.24 2.52 0.70
N GLY A 76 7.75 3.14 -0.38
CA GLY A 76 7.25 4.52 -0.38
C GLY A 76 5.73 4.64 -0.30
N GLY A 77 4.99 3.54 -0.44
CA GLY A 77 3.53 3.58 -0.42
C GLY A 77 2.88 2.23 -0.65
N TYR A 78 1.57 2.19 -0.57
CA TYR A 78 0.80 1.00 -0.90
C TYR A 78 -0.58 1.32 -1.47
N PHE A 79 -1.15 0.35 -2.19
CA PHE A 79 -2.59 0.21 -2.39
C PHE A 79 -3.04 -1.15 -1.84
N LEU A 80 -4.15 -1.15 -1.11
CA LEU A 80 -4.91 -2.35 -0.78
C LEU A 80 -6.16 -2.36 -1.67
N ILE A 81 -6.32 -3.42 -2.46
CA ILE A 81 -7.38 -3.52 -3.45
C ILE A 81 -8.14 -4.83 -3.34
N GLU A 82 -9.37 -4.82 -3.83
CA GLU A 82 -10.15 -6.02 -4.16
C GLU A 82 -10.04 -6.29 -5.66
N ALA A 83 -9.62 -7.50 -6.03
CA ALA A 83 -9.60 -7.98 -7.41
C ALA A 83 -10.14 -9.41 -7.51
N GLN A 84 -10.61 -9.77 -8.69
CA GLN A 84 -11.13 -11.11 -9.02
C GLN A 84 -10.00 -12.15 -9.02
N ASN A 85 -8.83 -11.79 -9.53
CA ASN A 85 -7.67 -12.67 -9.69
C ASN A 85 -6.36 -11.86 -9.80
N LEU A 86 -5.24 -12.56 -9.94
CA LEU A 86 -3.91 -11.94 -10.03
C LEU A 86 -3.77 -11.08 -11.28
N ASP A 87 -4.36 -11.48 -12.41
CA ASP A 87 -4.28 -10.73 -13.67
C ASP A 87 -4.94 -9.36 -13.55
N GLN A 88 -6.10 -9.27 -12.89
CA GLN A 88 -6.73 -7.97 -12.61
C GLN A 88 -5.88 -7.14 -11.63
N ALA A 89 -5.28 -7.75 -10.61
CA ALA A 89 -4.37 -7.04 -9.71
C ALA A 89 -3.13 -6.50 -10.45
N MET A 90 -2.55 -7.27 -11.38
CA MET A 90 -1.45 -6.84 -12.26
C MET A 90 -1.87 -5.67 -13.16
N ALA A 91 -3.05 -5.74 -13.76
CA ALA A 91 -3.58 -4.66 -14.59
C ALA A 91 -3.78 -3.35 -13.80
N ILE A 92 -4.18 -3.46 -12.53
CA ILE A 92 -4.28 -2.30 -11.63
C ILE A 92 -2.88 -1.80 -11.24
N ALA A 93 -1.97 -2.69 -10.84
CA ALA A 93 -0.60 -2.34 -10.45
C ALA A 93 0.16 -1.61 -11.55
N ALA A 94 0.00 -2.03 -12.81
CA ALA A 94 0.62 -1.39 -13.97
C ALA A 94 0.15 0.06 -14.22
N ARG A 95 -0.99 0.46 -13.63
CA ARG A 95 -1.53 1.82 -13.72
C ARG A 95 -1.02 2.74 -12.61
N ILE A 96 -0.34 2.20 -11.58
CA ILE A 96 0.23 3.01 -10.51
C ILE A 96 1.42 3.80 -11.08
N PRO A 97 1.43 5.14 -10.99
CA PRO A 97 2.45 5.98 -11.62
C PRO A 97 3.88 5.63 -11.19
N ALA A 98 4.04 5.24 -9.92
CA ALA A 98 5.32 4.82 -9.35
C ALA A 98 5.95 3.60 -10.05
N ALA A 99 5.15 2.75 -10.69
CA ALA A 99 5.66 1.62 -11.46
C ALA A 99 6.51 2.03 -12.67
N ARG A 100 6.47 3.30 -13.09
CA ARG A 100 7.27 3.81 -14.22
C ARG A 100 8.76 3.97 -13.88
N VAL A 101 9.11 4.12 -12.60
CA VAL A 101 10.49 4.39 -12.14
C VAL A 101 10.95 3.48 -10.99
N GLY A 102 10.08 2.58 -10.55
CA GLY A 102 10.34 1.66 -9.45
C GLY A 102 9.55 0.36 -9.67
N THR A 103 9.18 -0.29 -8.59
CA THR A 103 8.54 -1.61 -8.62
C THR A 103 7.25 -1.59 -7.81
N VAL A 104 6.19 -2.21 -8.34
CA VAL A 104 4.99 -2.55 -7.56
C VAL A 104 4.98 -4.05 -7.31
N GLU A 105 5.25 -4.47 -6.09
CA GLU A 105 5.13 -5.88 -5.68
C GLU A 105 3.68 -6.21 -5.36
N ILE A 106 3.15 -7.27 -5.98
CA ILE A 106 1.76 -7.70 -5.84
C ILE A 106 1.70 -8.91 -4.92
N ARG A 107 1.03 -8.77 -3.78
CA ARG A 107 0.88 -9.85 -2.78
C ARG A 107 -0.59 -10.12 -2.48
N PRO A 108 -1.11 -11.33 -2.69
CA PRO A 108 -2.38 -11.73 -2.09
C PRO A 108 -2.30 -11.63 -0.56
N ILE A 109 -3.30 -11.06 0.09
CA ILE A 109 -3.35 -11.04 1.56
C ILE A 109 -4.12 -12.24 2.10
N MET A 110 -3.73 -12.71 3.29
CA MET A 110 -4.45 -13.76 4.00
C MET A 110 -5.58 -13.15 4.83
N GLU A 111 -6.78 -13.74 4.72
CA GLU A 111 -7.88 -13.42 5.61
C GLU A 111 -7.75 -14.23 6.90
N VAL A 112 -7.53 -13.53 8.02
CA VAL A 112 -7.39 -14.15 9.33
C VAL A 112 -8.69 -13.96 10.11
N ARG A 113 -9.33 -15.06 10.50
CA ARG A 113 -10.54 -15.02 11.33
C ARG A 113 -10.25 -14.33 12.67
N GLY A 114 -11.16 -13.44 13.08
CA GLY A 114 -11.06 -12.71 14.34
C GLY A 114 -10.32 -11.38 14.26
N LEU A 115 -9.79 -10.99 13.10
CA LEU A 115 -9.43 -9.59 12.86
C LEU A 115 -10.70 -8.73 12.77
N PRO A 116 -10.68 -7.48 13.27
CA PRO A 116 -11.82 -6.57 13.14
C PRO A 116 -12.10 -6.30 11.66
N GLU A 117 -13.37 -6.13 11.33
CA GLU A 117 -13.78 -5.69 10.00
C GLU A 117 -13.42 -4.22 9.80
N THR A 118 -13.22 -3.81 8.56
CA THR A 118 -13.10 -2.38 8.26
C THR A 118 -14.42 -1.69 8.53
N GLN A 119 -14.36 -0.45 9.01
CA GLN A 119 -15.54 0.33 9.42
C GLN A 119 -16.60 0.45 8.29
N GLU A 120 -16.15 0.48 7.03
CA GLU A 120 -17.03 0.46 5.85
C GLU A 120 -17.76 -0.88 5.65
N ALA A 121 -17.11 -2.01 5.94
CA ALA A 121 -17.72 -3.33 5.90
C ALA A 121 -18.74 -3.49 7.04
N GLU A 122 -18.43 -2.98 8.23
CA GLU A 122 -19.36 -2.96 9.36
C GLU A 122 -20.64 -2.15 9.02
N LEU A 123 -20.47 -0.96 8.42
CA LEU A 123 -21.57 -0.10 7.99
C LEU A 123 -22.42 -0.72 6.87
N ALA A 124 -21.82 -1.47 5.94
CA ALA A 124 -22.53 -2.18 4.89
C ALA A 124 -23.34 -3.37 5.43
N SER A 125 -22.78 -4.12 6.38
CA SER A 125 -23.45 -5.24 7.06
C SER A 125 -24.66 -4.77 7.88
N GLN A 126 -24.59 -3.59 8.50
CA GLN A 126 -25.70 -3.01 9.27
C GLN A 126 -26.87 -2.48 8.40
N LYS A 127 -26.63 -2.13 7.14
CA LYS A 127 -27.69 -1.67 6.22
C LYS A 127 -28.49 -2.80 5.58
N THR A 128 -28.00 -4.04 5.71
CA THR A 128 -28.60 -5.23 5.09
C THR A 128 -29.36 -6.09 6.12
N SER A 129 -29.40 -5.65 7.38
CA SER A 129 -30.09 -6.29 8.49
C SER A 129 -31.27 -5.44 8.97
#